data_AF-A0A7S1BIJ5-F1
#
_entry.id   AF-A0A7S1BIJ5-F1
#
_cell.length_a   1.000
_cell.length_b   1.000
_cell.length_c   1.000
_cell.angle_alpha   90.00
_cell.angle_beta   90.00
_cell.angle_gamma   90.00
#
_symmetry.space_group_name_H-M   'P 1'
#
loop_
_entity.id
_entity.type
_entity.pdbx_description
1 polymer ?
#
loop_
_entity_poly.entity_id
_entity_poly.type
_entity_poly.pdbx_seq_one_letter_code
_entity_poly.pdbx_strand_id
1 'polypeptide(L)'
;RITLPHPYLVADDGTDREGAAVLLLVKDDATKEHVRTVLEAGAAMDHVVLKQIKKVLTLASLRKKHARHDQRRTLAALYDFVLADERILPMVGKALGKSIMRKHQKPVPIRIRRDGRGEGLPHAVALALRGTYLTVPRGDCASVTAGLTGMSAEAVAENAEEIVRAALGRRPKSRADRA
;
A
#
# COMPACT_ATOMS: atom_id res chain seq x y z
N ARG A 1 -8.86 -4.81 1.58
CA ARG A 1 -7.84 -5.46 0.73
C ARG A 1 -8.47 -6.67 0.09
N ILE A 2 -8.30 -6.82 -1.21
CA ILE A 2 -8.74 -7.97 -2.00
C ILE A 2 -7.45 -8.51 -2.62
N THR A 3 -7.13 -9.78 -2.39
CA THR A 3 -5.95 -10.42 -2.98
C THR A 3 -6.24 -10.73 -4.45
N LEU A 4 -5.35 -10.34 -5.35
CA LEU A 4 -5.50 -10.63 -6.78
C LEU A 4 -4.68 -11.85 -7.17
N PRO A 5 -5.18 -12.68 -8.11
CA PRO A 5 -4.39 -13.74 -8.72
C PRO A 5 -3.24 -13.17 -9.56
N HIS A 6 -3.48 -12.10 -10.32
CA HIS A 6 -2.48 -11.43 -11.16
C HIS A 6 -2.13 -10.05 -10.60
N PRO A 7 -1.07 -9.93 -9.78
CA PRO A 7 -0.71 -8.66 -9.14
C PRO A 7 -0.02 -7.73 -10.14
N TYR A 8 -0.52 -6.50 -10.26
CA TYR A 8 0.00 -5.51 -11.23
C TYR A 8 1.01 -4.52 -10.63
N LEU A 9 1.30 -4.63 -9.33
CA LEU A 9 2.18 -3.71 -8.59
C LEU A 9 3.55 -4.31 -8.27
N VAL A 10 3.73 -5.60 -8.52
CA VAL A 10 5.01 -6.29 -8.36
C VAL A 10 5.79 -6.07 -9.66
N ALA A 11 7.05 -5.67 -9.54
CA ALA A 11 7.95 -5.67 -10.68
C ALA A 11 8.30 -7.13 -10.97
N ASP A 12 7.99 -7.63 -12.17
CA ASP A 12 8.51 -8.92 -12.63
C ASP A 12 9.90 -8.71 -13.23
N ASP A 13 10.83 -9.63 -12.93
CA ASP A 13 12.28 -9.57 -13.22
C ASP A 13 12.67 -9.52 -14.72
N GLY A 14 11.72 -9.37 -15.64
CA GLY A 14 11.93 -9.47 -17.09
C GLY A 14 11.44 -8.30 -17.94
N THR A 15 10.92 -7.21 -17.34
CA THR A 15 10.59 -5.99 -18.11
C THR A 15 11.16 -4.77 -17.40
N ASP A 16 11.78 -3.85 -18.13
CA ASP A 16 12.31 -2.55 -17.67
C ASP A 16 11.25 -1.59 -17.10
N ARG A 17 10.11 -2.13 -16.67
CA ARG A 17 9.06 -1.42 -15.95
C ARG A 17 9.63 -1.05 -14.59
N GLU A 18 10.03 0.20 -14.48
CA GLU A 18 10.46 0.82 -13.24
C GLU A 18 9.42 0.51 -12.14
N GLY A 19 9.78 -0.40 -11.23
CA GLY A 19 8.86 -0.89 -10.21
C GLY A 19 8.26 0.26 -9.41
N ALA A 20 7.02 0.09 -8.94
CA ALA A 20 6.30 1.14 -8.24
C ALA A 20 7.13 1.69 -7.06
N ALA A 21 7.27 3.01 -6.98
CA ALA A 21 8.03 3.65 -5.91
C ALA A 21 7.25 3.61 -4.59
N VAL A 22 7.66 2.76 -3.66
CA VAL A 22 6.95 2.57 -2.38
C VAL A 22 7.59 3.38 -1.25
N LEU A 23 6.75 4.14 -0.54
CA LEU A 23 7.08 4.84 0.71
C LEU A 23 6.54 4.05 1.91
N LEU A 24 7.39 3.75 2.89
CA LEU A 24 6.97 3.11 4.14
C LEU A 24 6.97 4.11 5.31
N LEU A 25 5.85 4.18 6.02
CA LEU A 25 5.63 5.02 7.18
C LEU A 25 5.61 4.20 8.47
N VAL A 26 6.44 4.63 9.41
CA VAL A 26 6.70 3.93 10.67
C VAL A 26 6.45 4.87 11.84
N LYS A 27 6.05 4.32 13.00
CA LYS A 27 5.78 5.09 14.21
C LYS A 27 7.05 5.66 14.84
N ASP A 28 7.96 4.78 15.23
CA ASP A 28 9.12 5.09 16.08
C ASP A 28 10.43 4.89 15.31
N ASP A 29 11.47 5.66 15.68
CA ASP A 29 12.80 5.52 15.08
C ASP A 29 13.44 4.15 15.38
N ALA A 30 13.13 3.52 16.52
CA ALA A 30 13.55 2.13 16.81
C ALA A 30 12.96 1.11 15.81
N THR A 31 11.74 1.34 15.32
CA THR A 31 11.15 0.47 14.29
C THR A 31 11.71 0.76 12.91
N LYS A 32 12.13 2.01 12.66
CA LYS A 32 12.81 2.40 11.43
C LYS A 32 14.18 1.70 11.32
N GLU A 33 14.91 1.57 12.41
CA GLU A 33 16.18 0.83 12.43
C GLU A 33 15.97 -0.66 12.14
N HIS A 34 15.00 -1.30 12.82
CA HIS A 34 14.65 -2.69 12.53
C HIS A 34 14.23 -2.90 11.07
N VAL A 35 13.42 -2.00 10.52
CA VAL A 35 13.00 -2.04 9.10
C VAL A 35 14.20 -1.85 8.17
N ARG A 36 15.17 -0.98 8.52
CA ARG A 36 16.40 -0.81 7.73
C ARG A 36 17.26 -2.06 7.74
N THR A 37 17.47 -2.65 8.91
CA THR A 37 18.20 -3.92 9.03
C THR A 37 17.50 -5.03 8.25
N VAL A 38 16.17 -5.09 8.27
CA VAL A 38 15.39 -6.08 7.49
C VAL A 38 15.42 -5.76 5.98
N LEU A 39 15.49 -4.49 5.59
CA LEU A 39 15.67 -4.10 4.19
C LEU A 39 17.06 -4.50 3.68
N GLU A 40 18.10 -4.28 4.48
CA GLU A 40 19.48 -4.66 4.15
C GLU A 40 19.65 -6.18 4.14
N ALA A 41 19.12 -6.88 5.15
CA ALA A 41 19.12 -8.34 5.20
C ALA A 41 18.24 -8.98 4.11
N GLY A 42 17.13 -8.32 3.76
CA GLY A 42 16.22 -8.79 2.71
C GLY A 42 16.69 -8.45 1.30
N ALA A 43 17.52 -7.42 1.13
CA ALA A 43 18.26 -7.18 -0.12
C ALA A 43 19.23 -8.32 -0.43
N ALA A 44 19.72 -9.03 0.60
CA ALA A 44 20.57 -10.21 0.46
C ALA A 44 19.79 -11.51 0.14
N MET A 45 18.45 -11.51 0.26
CA MET A 45 17.60 -12.68 -0.01
C MET A 45 16.76 -12.56 -1.29
N ASP A 46 17.13 -11.66 -2.21
CA ASP A 46 16.49 -11.46 -3.52
C ASP A 46 14.95 -11.34 -3.49
N HIS A 47 14.39 -10.80 -2.41
CA HIS A 47 12.99 -10.42 -2.39
C HIS A 47 12.80 -9.12 -3.18
N VAL A 48 12.41 -9.23 -4.45
CA VAL A 48 12.05 -8.13 -5.36
C VAL A 48 11.15 -7.07 -4.69
N VAL A 49 10.24 -7.55 -3.85
CA VAL A 49 9.29 -6.78 -3.04
C VAL A 49 9.96 -5.74 -2.13
N LEU A 50 11.16 -6.03 -1.61
CA LEU A 50 11.89 -5.12 -0.72
C LEU A 50 12.69 -4.06 -1.51
N LYS A 51 13.15 -4.39 -2.73
CA LYS A 51 13.82 -3.44 -3.64
C LYS A 51 12.88 -2.30 -4.06
N GLN A 52 11.57 -2.50 -4.03
CA GLN A 52 10.57 -1.49 -4.35
C GLN A 52 10.39 -0.42 -3.24
N ILE A 53 10.91 -0.65 -2.02
CA ILE A 53 10.82 0.30 -0.90
C ILE A 53 11.94 1.34 -1.00
N LYS A 54 11.66 2.46 -1.68
CA LYS A 54 12.63 3.54 -1.91
C LYS A 54 12.94 4.37 -0.66
N LYS A 55 11.99 4.51 0.29
CA LYS A 55 12.20 5.35 1.49
C LYS A 55 11.37 4.90 2.69
N VAL A 56 11.98 5.00 3.87
CA VAL A 56 11.33 4.80 5.17
C VAL A 56 11.30 6.12 5.94
N LEU A 57 10.11 6.57 6.32
CA LEU A 57 9.88 7.82 7.06
C LEU A 57 9.14 7.57 8.38
N THR A 58 9.52 8.32 9.41
CA THR A 58 8.77 8.38 10.68
C THR A 58 7.77 9.52 10.69
N LEU A 59 6.74 9.41 11.54
CA LEU A 59 5.75 10.49 11.72
C LEU A 59 6.40 11.82 12.09
N ALA A 60 7.40 11.80 12.98
CA ALA A 60 8.14 12.99 13.38
C ALA A 60 8.92 13.59 12.21
N SER A 61 9.57 12.74 11.41
CA SER A 61 10.29 13.17 10.20
C SER A 61 9.36 13.77 9.16
N LEU A 62 8.18 13.19 8.96
CA LEU A 62 7.19 13.68 8.00
C LEU A 62 6.66 15.07 8.40
N ARG A 63 6.38 15.27 9.70
CA ARG A 63 5.93 16.57 10.22
C ARG A 63 6.99 17.66 10.13
N LYS A 64 8.26 17.32 10.39
CA LYS A 64 9.38 18.28 10.34
C LYS A 64 9.80 18.62 8.90
N LYS A 65 10.00 17.60 8.06
CA LYS A 65 10.59 17.76 6.71
C LYS A 65 9.58 18.10 5.62
N HIS A 66 8.31 17.75 5.81
CA HIS A 66 7.25 17.95 4.82
C HIS A 66 6.10 18.79 5.40
N ALA A 67 6.44 19.82 6.17
CA ALA A 67 5.46 20.76 6.73
C ALA A 67 4.81 21.58 5.61
N ARG A 68 5.60 22.04 4.63
CA ARG A 68 5.14 22.91 3.53
C ARG A 68 4.35 22.13 2.48
N HIS A 69 3.40 22.80 1.84
CA HIS A 69 2.55 22.19 0.81
C HIS A 69 3.35 21.71 -0.40
N ASP A 70 4.36 22.45 -0.83
CA ASP A 70 5.18 22.10 -2.00
C ASP A 70 5.94 20.79 -1.76
N GLN A 71 6.53 20.65 -0.57
CA GLN A 71 7.27 19.43 -0.18
C GLN A 71 6.38 18.18 -0.17
N ARG A 72 5.08 18.32 0.13
CA ARG A 72 4.12 17.21 0.07
C ARG A 72 3.73 16.87 -1.36
N ARG A 73 3.67 17.87 -2.25
CA ARG A 73 3.44 17.65 -3.70
C ARG A 73 4.62 16.94 -4.34
N THR A 74 5.85 17.35 -4.02
CA THR A 74 7.08 16.65 -4.48
C THR A 74 7.10 15.21 -3.98
N LEU A 75 6.74 14.96 -2.72
CA LEU A 75 6.62 13.59 -2.19
C LEU A 75 5.54 12.78 -2.94
N ALA A 76 4.39 13.38 -3.25
CA ALA A 76 3.34 12.74 -4.03
C ALA A 76 3.78 12.42 -5.48
N ALA A 77 4.67 13.23 -6.06
CA ALA A 77 5.18 13.00 -7.41
C ALA A 77 6.19 11.84 -7.46
N LEU A 78 7.06 11.74 -6.44
CA LEU A 78 8.14 10.75 -6.39
C LEU A 78 7.69 9.34 -6.03
N TYR A 79 6.61 9.19 -5.27
CA TYR A 79 6.12 7.90 -4.79
C TYR A 79 4.74 7.59 -5.39
N ASP A 80 4.49 6.30 -5.63
CA ASP A 80 3.25 5.78 -6.22
C ASP A 80 2.42 4.99 -5.22
N PHE A 81 3.05 4.48 -4.16
CA PHE A 81 2.36 3.79 -3.06
C PHE A 81 2.89 4.24 -1.69
N VAL A 82 1.97 4.32 -0.73
CA VAL A 82 2.29 4.63 0.66
C VAL A 82 1.81 3.49 1.55
N LEU A 83 2.75 2.81 2.18
CA LEU A 83 2.54 1.81 3.20
C LEU A 83 2.68 2.48 4.57
N ALA A 84 1.81 2.13 5.52
CA ALA A 84 1.84 2.68 6.87
C ALA A 84 1.57 1.60 7.90
N ASP A 85 2.21 1.69 9.07
CA ASP A 85 1.84 0.84 10.19
C ASP A 85 0.38 1.09 10.61
N GLU A 86 -0.37 0.02 10.88
CA GLU A 86 -1.78 0.09 11.29
C GLU A 86 -2.00 1.05 12.46
N ARG A 87 -1.04 1.12 13.39
CA ARG A 87 -1.10 1.96 14.60
C ARG A 87 -1.09 3.46 14.29
N ILE A 88 -0.54 3.86 13.15
CA ILE A 88 -0.33 5.27 12.80
C ILE A 88 -1.27 5.81 11.74
N LEU A 89 -2.07 4.97 11.08
CA LEU A 89 -3.02 5.35 10.03
C LEU A 89 -3.79 6.67 10.29
N PRO A 90 -4.46 6.87 11.45
CA PRO A 90 -5.22 8.09 11.68
C PRO A 90 -4.34 9.34 11.77
N MET A 91 -3.12 9.19 12.29
CA MET A 91 -2.14 10.29 12.41
C MET A 91 -1.49 10.61 11.06
N VAL A 92 -1.21 9.58 10.28
CA VAL A 92 -0.63 9.66 8.94
C VAL A 92 -1.54 10.42 8.00
N GLY A 93 -2.85 10.14 8.03
CA GLY A 93 -3.83 10.83 7.17
C GLY A 93 -3.82 12.35 7.36
N LYS A 94 -3.67 12.82 8.60
CA LYS A 94 -3.54 14.25 8.91
C LYS A 94 -2.20 14.83 8.44
N ALA A 95 -1.11 14.05 8.53
CA ALA A 95 0.24 14.52 8.21
C ALA A 95 0.52 14.58 6.69
N LEU A 96 0.12 13.57 5.92
CA LEU A 96 0.37 13.50 4.47
C LEU A 96 -0.38 14.59 3.68
N GLY A 97 -1.48 15.11 4.23
CA GLY A 97 -2.30 16.12 3.57
C GLY A 97 -3.11 15.58 2.38
N LYS A 98 -3.91 16.47 1.78
CA LYS A 98 -4.89 16.09 0.75
C LYS A 98 -4.26 15.66 -0.58
N SER A 99 -3.13 16.24 -0.96
CA SER A 99 -2.50 15.96 -2.26
C SER A 99 -2.10 14.48 -2.41
N ILE A 100 -1.44 13.93 -1.40
CA ILE A 100 -1.03 12.52 -1.36
C ILE A 100 -2.28 11.62 -1.27
N MET A 101 -3.25 11.99 -0.43
CA MET A 101 -4.49 11.22 -0.28
C MET A 101 -5.31 11.16 -1.57
N ARG A 102 -5.25 12.19 -2.42
CA ARG A 102 -5.92 12.18 -3.74
C ARG A 102 -5.24 11.20 -4.71
N LYS A 103 -3.91 11.16 -4.75
CA LYS A 103 -3.16 10.27 -5.66
C LYS A 103 -3.26 8.79 -5.23
N HIS A 104 -3.07 8.51 -3.94
CA HIS A 104 -2.99 7.13 -3.44
C HIS A 104 -4.29 6.60 -2.85
N GLN A 105 -5.38 7.39 -2.89
CA GLN A 105 -6.66 7.20 -2.20
C GLN A 105 -6.55 7.08 -0.67
N LYS A 106 -5.76 6.13 -0.11
CA LYS A 106 -5.40 5.96 1.32
C LYS A 106 -4.07 5.21 1.51
N PRO A 107 -3.31 5.50 2.58
CA PRO A 107 -2.17 4.67 2.98
C PRO A 107 -2.61 3.23 3.27
N VAL A 108 -1.81 2.28 2.82
CA VAL A 108 -2.07 0.85 3.02
C VAL A 108 -1.58 0.42 4.40
N PRO A 109 -2.45 -0.22 5.22
CA PRO A 109 -2.05 -0.68 6.54
C PRO A 109 -1.19 -1.94 6.47
N ILE A 110 -0.04 -1.92 7.15
CA ILE A 110 0.84 -3.07 7.35
C ILE A 110 1.04 -3.30 8.84
N ARG A 111 0.98 -4.56 9.25
CA ARG A 111 1.32 -4.96 10.61
C ARG A 111 2.82 -5.23 10.69
N ILE A 112 3.55 -4.30 11.30
CA ILE A 112 4.95 -4.52 11.64
C ILE A 112 4.98 -5.13 13.05
N ARG A 113 5.31 -6.42 13.14
CA ARG A 113 5.59 -7.10 14.41
C ARG A 113 7.11 -7.15 14.60
N ARG A 114 7.59 -6.79 15.79
CA ARG A 114 9.03 -6.87 16.16
C ARG A 114 9.40 -8.26 16.65
N ASP A 115 8.40 -9.02 17.09
CA ASP A 115 8.59 -10.33 17.70
C ASP A 115 8.65 -11.34 16.56
N GLY A 116 9.80 -11.96 16.33
CA GLY A 116 10.11 -12.89 15.22
C GLY A 116 9.30 -14.20 15.20
N ARG A 117 8.01 -14.16 15.56
CA ARG A 117 7.04 -15.26 15.57
C ARG A 117 5.89 -15.06 14.58
N GLY A 118 6.10 -14.31 13.51
CA GLY A 118 5.09 -14.13 12.46
C GLY A 118 5.74 -13.91 11.10
N GLU A 119 4.98 -14.22 10.04
CA GLU A 119 5.33 -13.93 8.64
C GLU A 119 5.98 -12.54 8.53
N GLY A 120 7.23 -12.51 8.10
CA GLY A 120 8.08 -11.32 8.21
C GLY A 120 7.53 -10.11 7.46
N LEU A 121 8.12 -8.94 7.74
CA LEU A 121 7.93 -7.70 6.97
C LEU A 121 7.85 -7.94 5.44
N PRO A 122 8.73 -8.75 4.80
CA PRO A 122 8.62 -9.04 3.37
C PRO A 122 7.29 -9.68 2.96
N HIS A 123 6.77 -10.62 3.75
CA HIS A 123 5.49 -11.27 3.46
C HIS A 123 4.33 -10.27 3.56
N ALA A 124 4.34 -9.43 4.61
CA ALA A 124 3.30 -8.41 4.79
C ALA A 124 3.31 -7.37 3.66
N VAL A 125 4.49 -6.98 3.18
CA VAL A 125 4.64 -6.08 2.02
C VAL A 125 4.22 -6.79 0.74
N ALA A 126 4.60 -8.05 0.52
CA ALA A 126 4.21 -8.81 -0.66
C ALA A 126 2.69 -8.94 -0.75
N LEU A 127 2.04 -9.24 0.37
CA LEU A 127 0.58 -9.30 0.46
C LEU A 127 -0.07 -7.93 0.22
N ALA A 128 0.57 -6.86 0.67
CA ALA A 128 0.10 -5.49 0.45
C ALA A 128 0.17 -5.07 -1.02
N LEU A 129 1.20 -5.49 -1.75
CA LEU A 129 1.38 -5.20 -3.18
C LEU A 129 0.54 -6.10 -4.08
N ARG A 130 0.32 -7.36 -3.67
CA ARG A 130 -0.54 -8.31 -4.40
C ARG A 130 -2.03 -7.98 -4.31
N GLY A 131 -2.42 -7.08 -3.42
CA GLY A 131 -3.80 -6.76 -3.16
C GLY A 131 -4.25 -5.44 -3.80
N THR A 132 -5.51 -5.41 -4.24
CA THR A 132 -6.21 -4.16 -4.55
C THR A 132 -7.02 -3.65 -3.35
N TYR A 133 -7.28 -2.35 -3.33
CA TYR A 133 -7.93 -1.65 -2.23
C TYR A 133 -9.26 -1.07 -2.68
N LEU A 134 -10.34 -1.72 -2.25
CA LEU A 134 -11.68 -1.14 -2.31
C LEU A 134 -11.87 -0.14 -1.16
N THR A 135 -11.99 1.14 -1.51
CA THR A 135 -12.50 2.14 -0.58
C THR A 135 -14.02 2.16 -0.68
N VAL A 136 -14.70 1.70 0.37
CA VAL A 136 -16.18 1.76 0.44
C VAL A 136 -16.57 3.22 0.71
N PRO A 137 -17.18 3.93 -0.25
CA PRO A 137 -17.68 5.28 -0.02
C PRO A 137 -19.02 5.21 0.72
N ARG A 138 -19.54 6.37 1.12
CA ARG A 138 -20.86 6.47 1.74
C ARG A 138 -22.03 6.43 0.74
N GLY A 139 -21.73 6.46 -0.55
CA GLY A 139 -22.74 6.34 -1.62
C GLY A 139 -22.75 4.95 -2.24
N ASP A 140 -23.53 4.81 -3.30
CA ASP A 140 -23.83 3.50 -3.91
C ASP A 140 -22.77 3.05 -4.93
N CYS A 141 -21.95 3.98 -5.42
CA CYS A 141 -20.90 3.70 -6.41
C CYS A 141 -19.51 3.63 -5.75
N ALA A 142 -18.79 2.53 -5.94
CA ALA A 142 -17.40 2.38 -5.55
C ALA A 142 -16.53 2.05 -6.78
N SER A 143 -15.36 2.69 -6.87
CA SER A 143 -14.38 2.43 -7.92
C SER A 143 -13.24 1.57 -7.39
N VAL A 144 -12.85 0.52 -8.15
CA VAL A 144 -11.68 -0.31 -7.85
C VAL A 144 -10.84 -0.45 -9.11
N THR A 145 -9.52 -0.38 -8.95
CA THR A 145 -8.57 -0.64 -10.04
C THR A 145 -8.30 -2.15 -10.14
N ALA A 146 -8.55 -2.72 -11.33
CA ALA A 146 -8.40 -4.15 -11.61
C ALA A 146 -7.06 -4.52 -12.31
N GLY A 147 -6.41 -3.56 -12.97
CA GLY A 147 -5.14 -3.81 -13.68
C GLY A 147 -4.59 -2.57 -14.36
N LEU A 148 -3.41 -2.71 -14.98
CA LEU A 148 -2.79 -1.71 -15.85
C LEU A 148 -3.09 -1.99 -17.32
N THR A 149 -2.95 -0.96 -18.16
CA THR A 149 -3.12 -1.06 -19.62
C THR A 149 -2.14 -2.01 -20.30
N GLY A 150 -1.04 -2.38 -19.64
CA GLY A 150 -0.03 -3.31 -20.17
C GLY A 150 -0.25 -4.79 -19.85
N MET A 151 -1.36 -5.15 -19.19
CA MET A 151 -1.71 -6.55 -18.88
C MET A 151 -2.59 -7.17 -19.98
N SER A 152 -2.60 -8.51 -20.07
CA SER A 152 -3.52 -9.22 -20.96
C SER A 152 -4.97 -9.03 -20.51
N ALA A 153 -5.89 -8.98 -21.48
CA ALA A 153 -7.32 -8.82 -21.20
C ALA A 153 -7.87 -9.97 -20.34
N GLU A 154 -7.34 -11.18 -20.52
CA GLU A 154 -7.70 -12.38 -19.76
C GLU A 154 -7.33 -12.25 -18.27
N ALA A 155 -6.11 -11.81 -17.97
CA ALA A 155 -5.67 -11.60 -16.59
C ALA A 155 -6.48 -10.52 -15.87
N VAL A 156 -6.88 -9.48 -16.61
CA VAL A 156 -7.74 -8.41 -16.08
C VAL A 156 -9.16 -8.92 -15.82
N ALA A 157 -9.69 -9.81 -16.65
CA ALA A 157 -11.00 -10.42 -16.45
C ALA A 157 -11.04 -11.28 -15.18
N GLU A 158 -10.04 -12.15 -14.97
CA GLU A 158 -9.93 -12.96 -13.75
C GLU A 158 -9.80 -12.10 -12.49
N ASN A 159 -9.00 -11.03 -12.56
CA ASN A 159 -8.90 -10.07 -11.47
C ASN A 159 -10.25 -9.38 -11.19
N ALA A 160 -11.00 -9.01 -12.23
CA ALA A 160 -12.29 -8.36 -12.09
C ALA A 160 -13.32 -9.28 -11.42
N GLU A 161 -13.37 -10.56 -11.79
CA GLU A 161 -14.25 -11.55 -11.16
C GLU A 161 -13.96 -11.69 -9.66
N GLU A 162 -12.69 -11.79 -9.28
CA GLU A 162 -12.29 -11.90 -7.88
C GLU A 162 -12.60 -10.62 -7.09
N ILE A 163 -12.44 -9.45 -7.73
CA ILE A 163 -12.85 -8.16 -7.14
C ILE A 163 -14.35 -8.12 -6.88
N VAL A 164 -15.17 -8.55 -7.84
CA VAL A 164 -16.64 -8.57 -7.69
C VAL A 164 -17.03 -9.53 -6.58
N ARG A 165 -16.47 -10.75 -6.56
CA ARG A 165 -16.70 -11.75 -5.52
C ARG A 165 -16.37 -11.19 -4.12
N ALA A 166 -15.20 -10.58 -3.97
CA ALA A 166 -14.77 -10.01 -2.69
C ALA A 166 -15.52 -8.73 -2.31
N ALA A 167 -16.02 -7.96 -3.28
CA ALA A 167 -16.82 -6.76 -3.04
C ALA A 167 -18.21 -7.10 -2.49
N LEU A 168 -18.86 -8.15 -3.01
CA LEU A 168 -20.16 -8.62 -2.54
C LEU A 168 -20.13 -8.98 -1.04
N GLY A 169 -19.09 -9.69 -0.59
CA GLY A 169 -18.91 -10.03 0.82
C GLY A 169 -18.65 -8.84 1.75
N ARG A 170 -18.23 -7.69 1.21
CA ARG A 170 -17.89 -6.47 1.98
C ARG A 170 -18.96 -5.39 1.92
N ARG A 171 -20.08 -5.64 1.23
CA ARG A 171 -21.18 -4.67 1.11
C ARG A 171 -21.64 -4.25 2.52
N PRO A 172 -21.67 -2.94 2.83
CA PRO A 172 -22.26 -2.49 4.08
C PRO A 172 -23.74 -2.87 4.09
N LYS A 173 -24.19 -3.53 5.17
CA LYS A 173 -25.60 -3.89 5.34
C LYS A 173 -26.47 -2.65 5.19
N SER A 174 -27.47 -2.73 4.31
CA SER A 174 -28.45 -1.65 4.13
C SER A 174 -29.21 -1.44 5.44
N ARG A 175 -29.72 -0.22 5.67
CA ARG A 175 -30.70 0.01 6.75
C ARG A 175 -31.93 -0.90 6.59
N ALA A 176 -32.26 -1.30 5.35
CA ALA A 176 -33.35 -2.23 5.05
C ALA A 176 -33.09 -3.67 5.53
N ASP A 177 -31.83 -4.11 5.62
CA ASP A 177 -31.47 -5.47 6.07
C ASP A 177 -31.43 -5.61 7.61
N ARG A 178 -31.76 -4.55 8.35
CA ARG A 178 -31.77 -4.52 9.84
C ARG A 178 -33.17 -4.46 10.46
N ALA A 179 -34.22 -4.37 9.64
CA ALA A 179 -35.61 -4.48 10.05
C ALA A 179 -36.05 -5.95 9.97
#